data_AF-A0A351NF49-F1
#
_entry.id   AF-A0A351NF49-F1
#
_cell.length_a   1.000
_cell.length_b   1.000
_cell.length_c   1.000
_cell.angle_alpha   90.00
_cell.angle_beta   90.00
_cell.angle_gamma   90.00
#
_symmetry.space_group_name_H-M   'P 1'
#
loop_
_entity.id
_entity.type
_entity.pdbx_description
1 polymer ?
#
loop_
_entity_poly.entity_id
_entity_poly.type
_entity_poly.pdbx_seq_one_letter_code
_entity_poly.pdbx_strand_id
1 'polypeptide(L)'
;MEKEVFVFVSFVMLLVGSVCSKAEETRSEVGKNLPLLSEIAMSRAEMQQLGNRDFIISSFLINNARKFFPEDLAYVNQCLREASDDEILSLTSQSYLDPMLMEFVSVFVGGFGIDRFMLGQVGAGVLKLITGGGLGIWWLIDLFQVQSLTKERNIELFDEVRNINSLAYGH
;
A
#
# COMPACT_ATOMS: atom_id res chain seq x y z
N MET A 1 25.21 -65.07 -7.01
CA MET A 1 25.02 -63.70 -6.49
C MET A 1 25.88 -62.66 -7.21
N GLU A 2 27.15 -62.93 -7.53
CA GLU A 2 28.04 -61.92 -8.16
C GLU A 2 27.60 -61.41 -9.54
N LYS A 3 26.97 -62.24 -10.39
CA LYS A 3 26.52 -61.83 -11.73
C LYS A 3 25.39 -60.80 -11.70
N GLU A 4 24.50 -60.87 -10.72
CA GLU A 4 23.38 -59.91 -10.61
C GLU A 4 23.83 -58.54 -10.11
N VAL A 5 24.82 -58.52 -9.20
CA VAL A 5 25.43 -57.28 -8.71
C VAL A 5 26.10 -56.51 -9.87
N PHE A 6 26.75 -57.22 -10.81
CA PHE A 6 27.40 -56.59 -11.95
C PHE A 6 26.41 -55.95 -12.93
N VAL A 7 25.28 -56.62 -13.22
CA VAL A 7 24.22 -56.05 -14.08
C VAL A 7 23.60 -54.81 -13.45
N PHE A 8 23.36 -54.84 -12.13
CA PHE A 8 22.79 -53.72 -11.41
C PHE A 8 23.72 -52.48 -11.44
N VAL A 9 25.02 -52.69 -11.20
CA VAL A 9 26.01 -51.59 -11.25
C VAL A 9 26.14 -50.98 -12.65
N SER A 10 26.16 -51.81 -13.71
CA SER A 10 26.16 -51.30 -15.10
C SER A 10 24.89 -50.51 -15.43
N PHE A 11 23.71 -50.96 -14.98
CA PHE A 11 22.45 -50.25 -15.23
C PHE A 11 22.39 -48.89 -14.51
N VAL A 12 22.86 -48.82 -13.26
CA VAL A 12 22.96 -47.57 -12.50
C VAL A 12 23.91 -46.58 -13.18
N MET A 13 25.08 -47.02 -13.65
CA MET A 13 26.03 -46.16 -14.36
C MET A 13 25.47 -45.62 -15.68
N LEU A 14 24.69 -46.43 -16.39
CA LEU A 14 24.05 -46.03 -17.66
C LEU A 14 22.93 -44.99 -17.43
N LEU A 15 22.16 -45.15 -16.34
CA LEU A 15 21.15 -44.15 -15.93
C LEU A 15 21.81 -42.84 -15.49
N VAL A 16 22.87 -42.89 -14.68
CA VAL A 16 23.60 -41.70 -14.26
C VAL A 16 24.19 -40.96 -15.47
N GLY A 17 24.80 -41.70 -16.42
CA GLY A 17 25.33 -41.12 -17.65
C GLY A 17 24.26 -40.45 -18.52
N SER A 18 23.09 -41.07 -18.66
CA SER A 18 21.98 -40.51 -19.45
C SER A 18 21.41 -39.23 -18.82
N VAL A 19 21.25 -39.20 -17.49
CA VAL A 19 20.81 -38.01 -16.75
C VAL A 19 21.84 -36.88 -16.84
N CYS A 20 23.14 -37.21 -16.70
CA CYS A 20 24.22 -36.22 -16.78
C CYS A 20 24.33 -35.61 -18.19
N SER A 21 24.22 -36.44 -19.23
CA SER A 21 24.22 -35.99 -20.63
C SER A 21 23.02 -35.08 -20.93
N LYS A 22 21.83 -35.37 -20.38
CA LYS A 22 20.65 -34.52 -20.57
C LYS A 22 20.81 -33.17 -19.85
N ALA A 23 21.38 -33.17 -18.65
CA ALA A 23 21.64 -31.94 -17.91
C ALA A 23 22.64 -31.02 -18.64
N GLU A 24 23.65 -31.58 -19.30
CA GLU A 24 24.67 -30.83 -20.05
C GLU A 24 24.15 -30.27 -21.37
N GLU A 25 23.29 -31.02 -22.07
CA GLU A 25 22.54 -30.54 -23.25
C GLU A 25 21.65 -29.35 -22.90
N THR A 26 20.91 -29.44 -21.78
CA THR A 26 20.06 -28.36 -21.28
C THR A 26 20.88 -27.13 -20.85
N ARG A 27 22.04 -27.34 -20.21
CA ARG A 27 22.96 -26.26 -19.78
C ARG A 27 23.61 -25.55 -20.98
N SER A 28 23.89 -26.28 -22.06
CA SER A 28 24.42 -25.73 -23.31
C SER A 28 23.35 -24.91 -24.05
N GLU A 29 22.10 -25.39 -24.12
CA GLU A 29 20.99 -24.61 -24.68
C GLU A 29 20.64 -23.37 -23.86
N VAL A 30 20.62 -23.50 -22.53
CA VAL A 30 20.43 -22.37 -21.61
C VAL A 30 21.60 -21.38 -21.71
N GLY A 31 22.84 -21.85 -21.87
CA GLY A 31 24.02 -21.01 -22.06
C GLY A 31 23.99 -20.21 -23.38
N LYS A 32 23.48 -20.81 -24.46
CA LYS A 32 23.29 -20.14 -25.77
C LYS A 32 22.18 -19.10 -25.72
N ASN A 33 21.12 -19.35 -24.94
CA ASN A 33 20.01 -18.43 -24.77
C ASN A 33 20.14 -17.55 -23.51
N LEU A 34 21.25 -17.64 -22.77
CA LEU A 34 21.50 -16.91 -21.54
C LEU A 34 21.29 -15.39 -21.66
N PRO A 35 21.73 -14.71 -22.75
CA PRO A 35 21.41 -13.30 -22.94
C PRO A 35 19.90 -13.05 -23.07
N LEU A 36 19.19 -13.87 -23.86
CA LEU A 36 17.73 -13.77 -24.03
C LEU A 36 16.97 -14.07 -22.72
N LEU A 37 17.43 -15.06 -21.95
CA LEU A 37 16.87 -15.40 -20.65
C LEU A 37 17.11 -14.30 -19.62
N SER A 38 18.24 -13.60 -19.69
CA SER A 38 18.51 -12.45 -18.82
C SER A 38 17.59 -11.27 -19.12
N GLU A 39 17.29 -11.02 -20.39
CA GLU A 39 16.33 -9.99 -20.83
C GLU A 39 14.89 -10.36 -20.45
N ILE A 40 14.48 -11.62 -20.68
CA ILE A 40 13.17 -12.12 -20.26
C ILE A 40 13.04 -12.12 -18.73
N ALA A 41 14.10 -12.47 -18.00
CA ALA A 41 14.11 -12.43 -16.54
C ALA A 41 14.04 -10.98 -16.01
N MET A 42 14.73 -10.04 -16.64
CA MET A 42 14.68 -8.61 -16.31
C MET A 42 13.28 -8.05 -16.59
N SER A 43 12.71 -8.33 -17.76
CA SER A 43 11.33 -7.96 -18.12
C SER A 43 10.29 -8.60 -17.18
N ARG A 44 10.50 -9.85 -16.73
CA ARG A 44 9.65 -10.51 -15.74
C ARG A 44 9.78 -9.88 -14.36
N ALA A 45 10.98 -9.45 -13.95
CA ALA A 45 11.20 -8.75 -12.69
C ALA A 45 10.50 -7.39 -12.69
N GLU A 46 10.59 -6.61 -13.78
CA GLU A 46 9.85 -5.35 -13.96
C GLU A 46 8.34 -5.59 -13.92
N MET A 47 7.82 -6.59 -14.64
CA MET A 47 6.40 -6.96 -14.61
C MET A 47 5.93 -7.40 -13.23
N GLN A 48 6.76 -8.13 -12.47
CA GLN A 48 6.45 -8.56 -11.12
C GLN A 48 6.48 -7.37 -10.14
N GLN A 49 7.39 -6.42 -10.32
CA GLN A 49 7.41 -5.17 -9.55
C GLN A 49 6.18 -4.30 -9.87
N LEU A 50 5.82 -4.15 -11.15
CA LEU A 50 4.64 -3.42 -11.57
C LEU A 50 3.36 -4.04 -10.99
N GLY A 51 3.25 -5.38 -11.04
CA GLY A 51 2.16 -6.12 -10.42
C GLY A 51 2.08 -5.96 -8.90
N ASN A 52 3.22 -5.82 -8.22
CA ASN A 52 3.26 -5.54 -6.78
C ASN A 52 2.77 -4.12 -6.46
N ARG A 53 3.15 -3.12 -7.27
CA ARG A 53 2.73 -1.72 -7.09
C ARG A 53 1.23 -1.55 -7.30
N ASP A 54 0.70 -2.06 -8.42
CA ASP A 54 -0.74 -1.97 -8.70
C ASP A 54 -1.58 -2.66 -7.61
N PHE A 55 -1.10 -3.78 -7.08
CA PHE A 55 -1.73 -4.47 -5.96
C PHE A 55 -1.75 -3.60 -4.69
N ILE A 56 -0.62 -2.98 -4.33
CA ILE A 56 -0.52 -2.10 -3.15
C ILE A 56 -1.46 -0.90 -3.30
N ILE A 57 -1.45 -0.25 -4.47
CA ILE A 57 -2.31 0.91 -4.75
C ILE A 57 -3.79 0.50 -4.68
N SER A 58 -4.15 -0.61 -5.32
CA SER A 58 -5.53 -1.11 -5.32
C SER A 58 -5.99 -1.48 -3.91
N SER A 59 -5.15 -2.18 -3.14
CA SER A 59 -5.41 -2.53 -1.75
C SER A 59 -5.62 -1.29 -0.89
N PHE A 60 -4.75 -0.28 -1.04
CA PHE A 60 -4.87 0.98 -0.34
C PHE A 60 -6.20 1.68 -0.63
N LEU A 61 -6.57 1.80 -1.92
CA LEU A 61 -7.81 2.46 -2.33
C LEU A 61 -9.04 1.71 -1.82
N ILE A 62 -9.06 0.39 -1.90
CA ILE A 62 -10.17 -0.42 -1.38
C ILE A 62 -10.34 -0.20 0.13
N ASN A 63 -9.23 -0.21 0.87
CA ASN A 63 -9.25 -0.09 2.33
C ASN A 63 -9.55 1.34 2.82
N ASN A 64 -9.24 2.37 2.02
CA ASN A 64 -9.39 3.76 2.42
C ASN A 64 -10.45 4.54 1.61
N ALA A 65 -11.17 3.91 0.67
CA ALA A 65 -12.15 4.58 -0.20
C ALA A 65 -13.16 5.45 0.56
N ARG A 66 -13.65 4.98 1.72
CA ARG A 66 -14.62 5.73 2.53
C ARG A 66 -14.03 6.90 3.31
N LYS A 67 -12.71 6.94 3.48
CA LYS A 67 -11.99 7.97 4.23
C LYS A 67 -11.72 9.22 3.41
N PHE A 68 -11.92 9.17 2.10
CA PHE A 68 -11.78 10.28 1.16
C PHE A 68 -13.12 10.62 0.52
N PHE A 69 -13.21 11.76 -0.16
CA PHE A 69 -14.33 12.00 -1.06
C PHE A 69 -14.18 11.18 -2.34
N PRO A 70 -15.29 10.76 -2.96
CA PRO A 70 -15.25 10.06 -4.25
C PRO A 70 -14.51 10.84 -5.33
N GLU A 71 -14.63 12.17 -5.30
CA GLU A 71 -13.97 13.09 -6.24
C GLU A 71 -12.44 13.06 -6.12
N ASP A 72 -11.93 12.90 -4.89
CA ASP A 72 -10.49 12.91 -4.61
C ASP A 72 -9.81 11.56 -4.90
N LEU A 73 -10.57 10.46 -4.97
CA LEU A 73 -10.00 9.13 -5.21
C LEU A 73 -9.27 9.05 -6.54
N ALA A 74 -9.71 9.79 -7.56
CA ALA A 74 -9.01 9.87 -8.83
C ALA A 74 -7.65 10.57 -8.66
N TYR A 75 -7.61 11.68 -7.93
CA TYR A 75 -6.40 12.42 -7.60
C TYR A 75 -5.41 11.57 -6.80
N VAL A 76 -5.89 10.89 -5.75
CA VAL A 76 -5.09 10.00 -4.90
C VAL A 76 -4.52 8.82 -5.71
N ASN A 77 -5.33 8.19 -6.57
CA ASN A 77 -4.87 7.11 -7.45
C ASN A 77 -3.76 7.57 -8.37
N GLN A 78 -3.94 8.73 -9.02
CA GLN A 78 -2.94 9.31 -9.91
C GLN A 78 -1.63 9.61 -9.16
N CYS A 79 -1.71 10.27 -8.00
CA CYS A 79 -0.55 10.58 -7.18
C CYS A 79 0.24 9.34 -6.77
N LEU A 80 -0.45 8.26 -6.40
CA LEU A 80 0.19 6.99 -6.03
C LEU A 80 0.83 6.28 -7.23
N ARG A 81 0.30 6.46 -8.44
CA ARG A 81 0.89 5.87 -9.66
C ARG A 81 2.17 6.57 -10.08
N GLU A 82 2.20 7.90 -9.91
CA GLU A 82 3.35 8.74 -10.25
C GLU A 82 4.45 8.70 -9.18
N ALA A 83 4.11 8.36 -7.94
CA ALA A 83 5.04 8.25 -6.82
C ALA A 83 6.08 7.11 -6.99
N SER A 84 7.28 7.30 -6.45
CA SER A 84 8.29 6.24 -6.31
C SER A 84 7.86 5.14 -5.32
N ASP A 85 8.56 4.00 -5.28
CA ASP A 85 8.21 2.89 -4.37
C ASP A 85 8.26 3.30 -2.89
N ASP A 86 9.25 4.10 -2.49
CA ASP A 86 9.41 4.60 -1.13
C ASP A 86 8.30 5.60 -0.77
N GLU A 87 7.91 6.45 -1.71
CA GLU A 87 6.79 7.38 -1.56
C GLU A 87 5.46 6.63 -1.40
N ILE A 88 5.21 5.58 -2.20
CA ILE A 88 4.02 4.74 -2.05
C ILE A 88 3.99 4.12 -0.65
N LEU A 89 5.11 3.60 -0.16
CA LEU A 89 5.17 3.02 1.18
C LEU A 89 4.81 4.05 2.26
N SER A 90 5.39 5.24 2.21
CA SER A 90 5.08 6.30 3.19
C SER A 90 3.61 6.76 3.11
N LEU A 91 3.09 7.05 1.91
CA LEU A 91 1.71 7.49 1.68
C LEU A 91 0.68 6.44 2.12
N THR A 92 0.94 5.17 1.85
CA THR A 92 0.02 4.07 2.20
C THR A 92 0.10 3.65 3.66
N SER A 93 1.23 3.90 4.33
CA SER A 93 1.41 3.66 5.76
C SER A 93 0.77 4.72 6.67
N GLN A 94 0.41 5.88 6.12
CA GLN A 94 -0.18 6.97 6.87
C GLN A 94 -1.54 6.58 7.46
N SER A 95 -1.76 6.98 8.72
CA SER A 95 -3.01 6.70 9.44
C SER A 95 -4.10 7.72 9.12
N TYR A 96 -4.92 7.42 8.11
CA TYR A 96 -6.10 8.21 7.78
C TYR A 96 -7.26 7.94 8.74
N LEU A 97 -7.92 9.01 9.18
CA LEU A 97 -9.05 9.00 10.08
C LEU A 97 -10.28 8.37 9.40
N ASP A 98 -11.03 7.56 10.13
CA ASP A 98 -12.29 7.02 9.63
C ASP A 98 -13.44 7.99 9.95
N PRO A 99 -14.17 8.51 8.93
CA PRO A 99 -15.26 9.46 9.14
C PRO A 99 -16.38 8.94 10.04
N MET A 100 -16.64 7.64 10.02
CA MET A 100 -17.68 7.02 10.85
C MET A 100 -17.21 6.96 12.31
N LEU A 101 -15.94 6.60 12.57
CA LEU A 101 -15.38 6.67 13.92
C LEU A 101 -15.40 8.09 14.47
N MET A 102 -15.05 9.08 13.64
CA MET A 102 -15.09 10.49 14.03
C MET A 102 -16.50 10.96 14.38
N GLU A 103 -17.51 10.49 13.65
CA GLU A 103 -18.91 10.74 13.97
C GLU A 103 -19.31 10.14 15.32
N PHE A 104 -18.94 8.90 15.60
CA PHE A 104 -19.18 8.30 16.92
C PHE A 104 -18.50 9.09 18.04
N VAL A 105 -17.24 9.49 17.86
CA VAL A 105 -16.52 10.31 18.85
C VAL A 105 -17.24 11.65 19.06
N SER A 106 -17.73 12.27 17.99
CA SER A 106 -18.50 13.51 18.06
C SER A 106 -19.82 13.32 18.83
N VAL A 107 -20.55 12.23 18.60
CA VAL A 107 -21.80 11.93 19.31
C VAL A 107 -21.58 11.73 20.81
N PHE A 108 -20.58 10.96 21.21
CA PHE A 108 -20.36 10.61 22.62
C PHE A 108 -19.57 11.66 23.39
N VAL A 109 -18.64 12.36 22.74
CA VAL A 109 -17.65 13.22 23.41
C VAL A 109 -17.42 14.57 22.71
N GLY A 110 -18.12 14.84 21.61
CA GLY A 110 -18.03 16.09 20.85
C GLY A 110 -18.54 17.32 21.60
N GLY A 111 -19.35 17.13 22.66
CA GLY A 111 -19.73 18.21 23.58
C GLY A 111 -18.53 18.88 24.28
N PHE A 112 -17.42 18.14 24.44
CA PHE A 112 -16.14 18.65 24.97
C PHE A 112 -15.18 19.15 23.87
N GLY A 113 -15.59 19.13 22.61
CA GLY A 113 -14.77 19.54 21.46
C GLY A 113 -13.66 18.56 21.06
N ILE A 114 -13.67 17.33 21.58
CA ILE A 114 -12.66 16.30 21.27
C ILE A 114 -12.61 15.96 19.79
N ASP A 115 -13.78 15.92 19.14
CA ASP A 115 -13.93 15.77 17.70
C ASP A 115 -13.11 16.80 16.90
N ARG A 116 -13.13 18.08 17.32
CA ARG A 116 -12.38 19.16 16.68
C ARG A 116 -10.89 19.10 16.98
N PHE A 117 -10.52 18.70 18.19
CA PHE A 117 -9.11 18.50 18.53
C PHE A 117 -8.48 17.37 17.72
N MET A 118 -9.21 16.27 17.50
CA MET A 118 -8.74 15.15 16.67
C MET A 118 -8.58 15.54 15.19
N LEU A 119 -9.39 16.48 14.69
CA LEU A 119 -9.25 17.05 13.35
C LEU A 119 -8.12 18.10 13.24
N GLY A 120 -7.39 18.38 14.31
CA GLY A 120 -6.37 19.44 14.34
C GLY A 120 -6.95 20.87 14.43
N GLN A 121 -8.27 21.02 14.54
CA GLN A 121 -8.97 22.30 14.65
C GLN A 121 -8.99 22.79 16.12
N VAL A 122 -7.81 23.04 16.67
CA VAL A 122 -7.64 23.40 18.09
C VAL A 122 -8.43 24.66 18.46
N GLY A 123 -8.44 25.68 17.60
CA GLY A 123 -9.19 26.91 17.84
C GLY A 123 -10.70 26.67 17.98
N ALA A 124 -11.27 25.83 17.13
CA ALA A 124 -12.70 25.48 17.18
C ALA A 124 -13.03 24.63 18.42
N GLY A 125 -12.15 23.70 18.81
CA GLY A 125 -12.29 22.92 20.04
C GLY A 125 -12.27 23.80 21.29
N VAL A 126 -11.33 24.75 21.38
CA VAL A 126 -11.26 25.71 22.50
C VAL A 126 -12.49 26.63 22.53
N LEU A 127 -12.98 27.08 21.38
CA LEU A 127 -14.18 27.92 21.31
C LEU A 127 -15.42 27.18 21.84
N LYS A 128 -15.57 25.88 21.54
CA LYS A 128 -16.63 25.03 22.12
C LYS A 128 -16.52 24.96 23.65
N LEU A 129 -15.31 24.80 24.19
CA LEU A 129 -15.10 24.74 25.63
C LEU A 129 -15.45 26.07 26.32
N ILE A 130 -15.02 27.20 25.77
CA ILE A 130 -15.30 28.54 26.32
C ILE A 130 -16.81 28.84 26.28
N THR A 131 -17.51 28.36 25.26
CA THR A 131 -18.97 28.52 25.13
C THR A 131 -19.77 27.46 25.91
N GLY A 132 -19.11 26.58 26.67
CA GLY A 132 -19.76 25.51 27.44
C GLY A 132 -20.48 24.48 26.56
N GLY A 133 -19.92 24.17 25.39
CA GLY A 133 -20.54 23.32 24.36
C GLY A 133 -21.70 24.00 23.61
N GLY A 134 -21.89 25.31 23.80
CA GLY A 134 -22.94 26.15 23.21
C GLY A 134 -24.33 25.53 23.24
N LEU A 135 -24.73 25.01 24.41
CA LEU A 135 -26.07 24.50 24.70
C LEU A 135 -26.56 23.39 23.73
N GLY A 136 -25.64 22.64 23.11
CA GLY A 136 -25.97 21.56 22.18
C GLY A 136 -26.15 21.98 20.72
N ILE A 137 -26.06 23.29 20.40
CA ILE A 137 -26.11 23.78 19.01
C ILE A 137 -24.87 23.32 18.24
N TRP A 138 -23.68 23.39 18.85
CA TRP A 138 -22.44 22.90 18.24
C TRP A 138 -22.53 21.41 17.93
N TRP A 139 -23.00 20.62 18.90
CA TRP A 139 -23.19 19.19 18.74
C TRP A 139 -24.11 18.87 17.54
N LEU A 140 -25.21 19.61 17.36
CA LEU A 140 -26.11 19.41 16.21
C LEU A 140 -25.44 19.72 14.86
N ILE A 141 -24.59 20.75 14.80
CA ILE A 141 -23.83 21.10 13.59
C ILE A 141 -22.80 20.00 13.28
N ASP A 142 -22.12 19.48 14.30
CA ASP A 142 -21.08 18.47 14.13
C ASP A 142 -21.61 17.15 13.58
N LEU A 143 -22.85 16.76 13.90
CA LEU A 143 -23.46 15.54 13.37
C LEU A 143 -23.42 15.46 11.83
N PHE A 144 -23.50 16.60 11.16
CA PHE A 144 -23.43 16.64 9.69
C PHE A 144 -22.05 17.08 9.19
N GLN A 145 -21.33 17.90 9.95
CA GLN A 145 -20.09 18.50 9.46
C GLN A 145 -18.85 17.61 9.67
N VAL A 146 -18.84 16.75 10.71
CA VAL A 146 -17.62 16.04 11.11
C VAL A 146 -17.16 15.04 10.04
N GLN A 147 -18.08 14.41 9.31
CA GLN A 147 -17.72 13.49 8.24
C GLN A 147 -16.96 14.20 7.11
N SER A 148 -17.47 15.35 6.64
CA SER A 148 -16.82 16.13 5.59
C SER A 148 -15.45 16.64 6.02
N LEU A 149 -15.37 17.22 7.22
CA LEU A 149 -14.11 17.73 7.76
C LEU A 149 -13.07 16.63 7.99
N THR A 150 -13.50 15.41 8.33
CA THR A 150 -12.60 14.26 8.45
C THR A 150 -11.98 13.91 7.11
N LYS A 151 -12.79 13.89 6.04
CA LYS A 151 -12.32 13.60 4.69
C LYS A 151 -11.40 14.69 4.15
N GLU A 152 -11.74 15.95 4.38
CA GLU A 152 -10.89 17.10 4.08
C GLU A 152 -9.53 16.96 4.79
N ARG A 153 -9.54 16.68 6.10
CA ARG A 153 -8.29 16.50 6.86
C ARG A 153 -7.47 15.31 6.36
N ASN A 154 -8.09 14.24 5.88
CA ASN A 154 -7.37 13.10 5.31
C ASN A 154 -6.65 13.46 4.01
N ILE A 155 -7.23 14.33 3.17
CA ILE A 155 -6.56 14.86 1.98
C ILE A 155 -5.39 15.75 2.39
N GLU A 156 -5.57 16.64 3.36
CA GLU A 156 -4.46 17.46 3.88
C GLU A 156 -3.31 16.59 4.40
N LEU A 157 -3.61 15.51 5.14
CA LEU A 157 -2.60 14.55 5.62
C LEU A 157 -1.89 13.84 4.45
N PHE A 158 -2.62 13.49 3.40
CA PHE A 158 -2.04 12.88 2.20
C PHE A 158 -1.06 13.85 1.52
N ASP A 159 -1.46 15.11 1.35
CA ASP A 159 -0.66 16.15 0.74
C ASP A 159 0.55 16.53 1.59
N GLU A 160 0.41 16.57 2.92
CA GLU A 160 1.50 16.77 3.86
C GLU A 160 2.60 15.71 3.69
N VAL A 161 2.21 14.42 3.65
CA VAL A 161 3.17 13.31 3.45
C VAL A 161 3.82 13.40 2.08
N ARG A 162 3.05 13.67 1.03
CA ARG A 162 3.58 13.88 -0.33
C ARG A 162 4.59 15.02 -0.38
N ASN A 163 4.31 16.13 0.28
CA ASN A 163 5.20 17.29 0.30
C ASN A 163 6.46 17.03 1.13
N ILE A 164 6.38 16.28 2.24
CA ILE A 164 7.57 15.86 2.98
C ILE A 164 8.46 14.99 2.09
N ASN A 165 7.87 14.08 1.33
CA ASN A 165 8.62 13.25 0.40
C ASN A 165 9.27 14.06 -0.71
N SER A 166 8.57 15.03 -1.32
CA SER A 166 9.17 15.88 -2.36
C SER A 166 10.40 16.64 -1.83
N LEU A 167 10.34 17.10 -0.57
CA LEU A 167 11.48 17.73 0.11
C LEU A 167 12.62 16.75 0.45
N ALA A 168 12.29 15.50 0.82
CA ALA A 168 13.27 14.48 1.20
C ALA A 168 14.01 13.90 -0.01
N TYR A 169 13.31 13.74 -1.14
CA TYR A 169 13.84 13.08 -2.34
C TYR A 169 14.24 14.07 -3.45
N GLY A 170 13.94 15.36 -3.29
CA GLY A 170 14.52 16.44 -4.10
C GLY A 170 14.10 16.39 -5.57
N HIS A 171 12.81 16.51 -5.83
CA HIS A 171 12.27 16.81 -7.17
C HIS A 171 12.22 18.32 -7.44
#